data_AF-A0A956SKW5-F1
#
_entry.id   AF-A0A956SKW5-F1
#
_cell.length_a   1.000
_cell.length_b   1.000
_cell.length_c   1.000
_cell.angle_alpha   90.00
_cell.angle_beta   90.00
_cell.angle_gamma   90.00
#
_symmetry.space_group_name_H-M   'P 1'
#
loop_
_entity.id
_entity.type
_entity.pdbx_description
1 polymer ?
#
loop_
_entity_poly.entity_id
_entity_poly.type
_entity_poly.pdbx_seq_one_letter_code
_entity_poly.pdbx_strand_id
1 'polypeptide(L)'
;MAPGGRVSHDATSRALFARAEGLLPGGVSSPVRAFRGVGGTPRFMRRGEGPYLIDADGNRLVDLVCSWGPLILGHAHPEVVEAVSRVLRDGSTFGAPTEIELELAERVVATFP
;
A
#
# COMPACT_ATOMS: atom_id res chain seq x y z
N MET A 1 -32.55 -19.57 10.26
CA MET A 1 -31.90 -20.70 9.54
C MET A 1 -32.24 -20.48 8.06
N ALA A 2 -31.34 -20.12 7.15
CA ALA A 2 -29.95 -20.51 6.99
C ALA A 2 -28.92 -19.34 7.09
N PRO A 3 -27.66 -19.65 7.45
CA PRO A 3 -26.56 -18.70 7.53
C PRO A 3 -25.94 -18.49 6.14
N GLY A 4 -26.15 -17.33 5.54
CA GLY A 4 -25.48 -16.94 4.29
C GLY A 4 -24.19 -16.17 4.55
N GLY A 5 -23.39 -16.56 5.55
CA GLY A 5 -22.08 -15.97 5.75
C GLY A 5 -21.22 -16.32 4.54
N ARG A 6 -20.93 -15.35 3.66
CA ARG A 6 -19.90 -15.56 2.63
C ARG A 6 -18.65 -16.05 3.35
N VAL A 7 -18.19 -17.24 2.98
CA VAL A 7 -16.92 -17.77 3.49
C VAL A 7 -15.87 -16.72 3.15
N SER A 8 -15.30 -16.08 4.18
CA SER A 8 -14.20 -15.17 3.95
C SER A 8 -13.00 -16.02 3.50
N HIS A 9 -12.55 -15.80 2.28
CA HIS A 9 -11.29 -16.35 1.80
C HIS A 9 -10.16 -15.50 2.38
N ASP A 10 -9.75 -15.79 3.62
CA ASP A 10 -8.75 -15.02 4.39
C ASP A 10 -7.81 -15.92 5.21
N ALA A 11 -7.69 -17.19 4.84
CA ALA A 11 -6.87 -18.17 5.56
C ALA A 11 -5.38 -17.77 5.59
N THR A 12 -4.87 -17.26 4.46
CA THR A 12 -3.49 -16.79 4.33
C THR A 12 -3.30 -15.49 5.11
N SER A 13 -4.23 -14.54 4.98
CA SER A 13 -4.21 -13.30 5.76
C SER A 13 -4.24 -13.56 7.27
N ARG A 14 -5.05 -14.52 7.75
CA ARG A 14 -5.06 -14.93 9.17
C ARG A 14 -3.72 -15.48 9.63
N ALA A 15 -3.13 -16.38 8.87
CA ALA A 15 -1.83 -16.97 9.22
C ALA A 15 -0.72 -15.90 9.28
N LEU A 16 -0.72 -14.96 8.32
CA LEU A 16 0.22 -13.83 8.31
C LEU A 16 -0.01 -12.87 9.48
N PHE A 17 -1.27 -12.58 9.83
CA PHE A 17 -1.60 -11.71 10.95
C PHE A 17 -1.18 -12.34 12.29
N ALA A 18 -1.46 -13.62 12.51
CA ALA A 18 -1.04 -14.34 13.72
C ALA A 18 0.49 -14.34 13.88
N ARG A 19 1.24 -14.49 12.77
CA ARG A 19 2.70 -14.33 12.80
C ARG A 19 3.11 -12.89 13.15
N ALA A 20 2.43 -11.89 12.58
CA ALA A 20 2.74 -10.49 12.82
C ALA A 20 2.48 -10.05 14.26
N GLU A 21 1.47 -10.61 14.95
CA GLU A 21 1.19 -10.32 16.36
C GLU A 21 2.34 -10.69 17.29
N GLY A 22 3.15 -11.70 16.93
CA GLY A 22 4.37 -12.04 17.66
C GLY A 22 5.58 -11.14 17.36
N LEU A 23 5.47 -10.21 16.40
CA LEU A 23 6.58 -9.39 15.89
C LEU A 23 6.34 -7.88 16.05
N LEU A 24 5.08 -7.44 15.97
CA LEU A 24 4.69 -6.03 15.96
C LEU A 24 3.61 -5.79 17.02
N PRO A 25 3.64 -4.66 17.74
CA PRO A 25 2.56 -4.28 18.65
C PRO A 25 1.21 -4.25 17.92
N GLY A 26 0.28 -5.13 18.32
CA GLY A 26 -1.03 -5.26 17.67
C GLY A 26 -0.99 -5.83 16.24
N GLY A 27 0.11 -6.48 15.86
CA GLY A 27 0.28 -7.15 14.57
C GLY A 27 0.50 -6.21 13.37
N VAL A 28 0.72 -4.92 13.60
CA VAL A 28 0.79 -3.90 12.52
C VAL A 28 1.78 -2.78 12.83
N SER A 29 2.30 -2.12 11.78
CA SER A 29 3.15 -0.93 11.91
C SER A 29 2.38 0.40 12.01
N SER A 30 1.05 0.37 11.88
CA SER A 30 0.17 1.54 12.06
C SER A 30 -1.22 1.09 12.52
N PRO A 31 -1.81 1.68 13.59
CA PRO A 31 -2.99 1.13 14.27
C PRO A 31 -4.21 0.87 13.39
N VAL A 32 -4.46 1.74 12.42
CA VAL A 32 -5.63 1.63 11.52
C VAL A 32 -5.63 0.32 10.72
N ARG A 33 -4.44 -0.25 10.49
CA ARG A 33 -4.28 -1.50 9.73
C ARG A 33 -4.76 -2.73 10.50
N ALA A 34 -4.95 -2.64 11.82
CA ALA A 34 -5.38 -3.78 12.65
C ALA A 34 -6.90 -4.04 12.60
N PHE A 35 -7.66 -3.23 11.85
CA PHE A 35 -9.12 -3.39 11.64
C PHE A 35 -9.96 -3.42 12.94
N ARG A 36 -9.43 -2.94 14.07
CA ARG A 36 -10.11 -2.97 15.37
C ARG A 36 -11.48 -2.29 15.36
N GLY A 37 -11.66 -1.25 14.54
CA GLY A 37 -12.94 -0.53 14.43
C GLY A 37 -14.01 -1.24 13.58
N VAL A 38 -13.64 -2.23 12.77
CA VAL A 38 -14.56 -2.94 11.85
C VAL A 38 -14.62 -4.45 12.10
N GLY A 39 -13.71 -4.98 12.92
CA GLY A 39 -13.58 -6.41 13.19
C GLY A 39 -13.03 -7.20 12.00
N GLY A 40 -12.99 -8.53 12.17
CA GLY A 40 -12.47 -9.45 11.16
C GLY A 40 -10.94 -9.50 11.07
N THR A 41 -10.44 -10.20 10.05
CA THR A 41 -9.01 -10.37 9.82
C THR A 41 -8.46 -9.21 8.97
N PRO A 42 -7.41 -8.51 9.41
CA PRO A 42 -6.65 -7.60 8.56
C PRO A 42 -6.18 -8.29 7.28
N ARG A 43 -6.46 -7.66 6.14
CA ARG A 43 -6.08 -8.19 4.83
C ARG A 43 -4.61 -7.89 4.56
N PHE A 44 -3.84 -8.93 4.28
CA PHE A 44 -2.47 -8.77 3.81
C PHE A 44 -2.49 -8.56 2.30
N MET A 45 -2.07 -7.40 1.83
CA MET A 45 -2.04 -7.10 0.40
C MET A 45 -0.80 -7.70 -0.26
N ARG A 46 -0.96 -8.33 -1.43
CA ARG A 46 0.13 -8.94 -2.20
C ARG A 46 0.64 -8.02 -3.30
N ARG A 47 -0.27 -7.40 -4.05
CA ARG A 47 0.07 -6.44 -5.13
C ARG A 47 -1.09 -5.49 -5.40
N GLY A 48 -0.83 -4.40 -6.09
CA GLY A 48 -1.84 -3.52 -6.66
C GLY A 48 -1.58 -3.27 -8.15
N GLU A 49 -2.65 -3.03 -8.90
CA GLU A 49 -2.59 -2.67 -10.33
C GLU A 49 -3.74 -1.72 -10.67
N GLY A 50 -3.43 -0.50 -11.12
CA GLY A 50 -4.44 0.52 -11.39
C GLY A 50 -5.34 0.76 -10.17
N PRO A 51 -6.68 0.66 -10.28
CA PRO A 51 -7.60 0.89 -9.17
C PRO A 51 -7.85 -0.36 -8.30
N TYR A 52 -7.00 -1.40 -8.40
CA TYR A 52 -7.25 -2.68 -7.71
C TYR A 52 -6.13 -3.08 -6.76
N LEU A 53 -6.52 -3.74 -5.68
CA LEU A 53 -5.66 -4.52 -4.79
C LEU A 53 -5.91 -6.01 -4.97
N ILE A 54 -4.86 -6.82 -4.85
CA ILE A 54 -4.93 -8.27 -4.78
C ILE A 54 -4.35 -8.68 -3.43
N ASP A 55 -5.18 -9.30 -2.58
CA ASP A 55 -4.74 -9.75 -1.25
C ASP A 55 -3.97 -11.09 -1.30
N ALA A 56 -3.44 -11.51 -0.16
CA ALA A 56 -2.63 -12.71 -0.03
C ALA A 56 -3.42 -13.99 -0.33
N ASP A 57 -4.75 -13.94 -0.22
CA ASP A 57 -5.69 -15.01 -0.52
C ASP A 57 -6.16 -15.01 -1.98
N GLY A 58 -5.70 -14.03 -2.78
CA GLY A 58 -6.02 -13.92 -4.21
C GLY A 58 -7.31 -13.14 -4.50
N ASN A 59 -7.93 -12.51 -3.50
CA ASN A 59 -9.11 -11.69 -3.71
C ASN A 59 -8.72 -10.39 -4.41
N ARG A 60 -9.42 -10.07 -5.51
CA ARG A 60 -9.28 -8.79 -6.22
C ARG A 60 -10.32 -7.81 -5.73
N LEU A 61 -9.86 -6.68 -5.20
CA LEU A 61 -10.67 -5.66 -4.54
C LEU A 61 -10.53 -4.34 -5.31
N VAL A 62 -11.63 -3.61 -5.50
CA VAL A 62 -11.56 -2.19 -5.90
C VAL A 62 -10.97 -1.43 -4.72
N ASP A 63 -9.89 -0.69 -4.94
CA ASP A 63 -9.23 0.08 -3.88
C ASP A 63 -9.85 1.48 -3.79
N LEU A 64 -10.56 1.71 -2.68
CA LEU A 64 -11.07 3.03 -2.30
C LEU A 64 -10.27 3.66 -1.15
N VAL A 65 -9.26 2.95 -0.64
CA VAL A 65 -8.36 3.45 0.41
C VAL A 65 -7.19 4.20 -0.24
N CYS A 66 -6.70 3.73 -1.39
CA CYS A 66 -5.65 4.39 -2.18
C CYS A 66 -4.40 4.74 -1.36
N SER A 67 -3.98 3.81 -0.49
CA SER A 67 -2.91 4.00 0.49
C SER A 67 -3.10 5.22 1.39
N TRP A 68 -4.34 5.58 1.70
CA TRP A 68 -4.73 6.76 2.47
C TRP A 68 -4.47 8.09 1.75
N GLY A 69 -4.40 8.09 0.41
CA GLY A 69 -4.30 9.31 -0.41
C GLY A 69 -3.24 9.30 -1.52
N PRO A 70 -1.99 8.83 -1.31
CA PRO A 70 -0.89 9.01 -2.26
C PRO A 70 -1.12 8.42 -3.65
N LEU A 71 -1.99 7.42 -3.77
CA LEU A 71 -2.21 6.68 -5.01
C LEU A 71 -3.30 7.31 -5.88
N ILE A 72 -3.21 8.61 -6.14
CA ILE A 72 -4.19 9.33 -6.97
C ILE A 72 -4.21 8.84 -8.43
N LEU A 73 -3.09 8.33 -8.93
CA LEU A 73 -2.96 7.70 -10.25
C LEU A 73 -3.20 6.18 -10.23
N GLY A 74 -3.61 5.63 -9.08
CA GLY A 74 -3.69 4.19 -8.85
C GLY A 74 -2.34 3.51 -8.58
N HIS A 75 -2.39 2.20 -8.37
CA HIS A 75 -1.23 1.36 -8.09
C HIS A 75 -0.39 1.12 -9.35
N ALA A 76 0.93 1.16 -9.18
CA ALA A 76 1.91 0.82 -10.22
C ALA A 76 1.69 1.55 -11.55
N HIS A 77 1.39 2.86 -11.49
CA HIS A 77 1.26 3.68 -12.70
C HIS A 77 2.54 3.59 -13.56
N PRO A 78 2.44 3.24 -14.87
CA PRO A 78 3.61 2.88 -15.67
C PRO A 78 4.71 3.94 -15.70
N GLU A 79 4.35 5.21 -15.83
CA GLU A 79 5.34 6.30 -15.87
C GLU A 79 6.06 6.51 -14.53
N VAL A 80 5.36 6.31 -13.41
CA VAL A 80 5.95 6.43 -12.07
C VAL A 80 6.91 5.27 -11.84
N VAL A 81 6.50 4.05 -12.20
CA VAL A 81 7.34 2.85 -12.09
C VAL A 81 8.60 2.98 -12.93
N GLU A 82 8.49 3.45 -14.16
CA GLU A 82 9.65 3.62 -15.05
C GLU A 82 10.60 4.71 -14.54
N ALA A 83 10.09 5.86 -14.10
CA ALA A 83 10.91 6.94 -13.55
C ALA A 83 11.68 6.47 -12.29
N VAL A 84 11.01 5.81 -11.35
CA VAL A 84 11.65 5.28 -10.15
C VAL A 84 12.66 4.19 -10.52
N SER A 85 12.31 3.25 -11.41
CA SER A 85 13.18 2.14 -11.80
C SER A 85 14.49 2.62 -12.44
N ARG A 86 14.43 3.70 -13.22
CA ARG A 86 15.61 4.34 -13.81
C ARG A 86 16.51 4.95 -12.74
N VAL A 87 15.96 5.77 -11.84
CA VAL A 87 16.73 6.41 -10.75
C VAL A 87 17.38 5.36 -9.83
N LEU A 88 16.69 4.24 -9.56
CA LEU A 88 17.24 3.17 -8.73
C LEU A 88 18.53 2.55 -9.29
N ARG A 89 18.81 2.66 -10.60
CA ARG A 89 20.06 2.16 -11.20
C ARG A 89 21.27 3.04 -10.84
N ASP A 90 21.03 4.31 -10.58
CA ASP A 90 22.07 5.29 -10.26
C ASP A 90 22.27 5.44 -8.74
N GLY A 91 21.33 4.93 -7.95
CA GLY A 91 21.33 4.94 -6.48
C GLY A 91 20.10 5.64 -5.91
N SER A 92 19.54 5.09 -4.82
CA SER A 92 18.31 5.63 -4.23
C SER A 92 18.54 6.74 -3.19
N THR A 93 19.78 6.96 -2.77
CA THR A 93 20.15 7.95 -1.74
C THR A 93 21.65 8.25 -1.81
N PHE A 94 22.02 9.51 -1.64
CA PHE A 94 23.41 9.96 -1.75
C PHE A 94 23.95 10.66 -0.49
N GLY A 95 23.07 11.05 0.45
CA GLY A 95 23.46 11.86 1.61
C GLY A 95 24.04 13.24 1.24
N ALA A 96 23.84 13.68 0.00
CA ALA A 96 24.33 14.91 -0.59
C ALA A 96 23.28 15.46 -1.59
N PRO A 97 23.31 16.77 -1.91
CA PRO A 97 22.32 17.39 -2.79
C PRO A 97 22.30 16.83 -4.22
N THR A 98 21.14 16.88 -4.86
CA THR A 98 20.85 16.41 -6.21
C THR A 98 20.01 17.43 -6.99
N GLU A 99 20.15 17.46 -8.32
CA GLU A 99 19.40 18.39 -9.18
C GLU A 99 17.87 18.16 -9.12
N ILE A 100 17.43 16.90 -8.97
CA ILE A 100 16.00 16.54 -8.89
C ILE A 100 15.29 17.13 -7.66
N GLU A 101 16.02 17.43 -6.58
CA GLU A 101 15.47 18.13 -5.42
C GLU A 101 15.03 19.56 -5.78
N LEU A 102 15.80 20.25 -6.64
CA LEU A 102 15.47 21.60 -7.11
C LEU A 102 14.26 21.57 -8.04
N GLU A 103 14.24 20.64 -9.00
CA GLU A 103 13.12 20.48 -9.93
C GLU A 103 11.79 20.21 -9.21
N LEU A 104 11.81 19.38 -8.16
CA LEU A 104 10.62 19.13 -7.35
C LEU A 104 10.19 20.38 -6.57
N ALA A 105 11.13 21.10 -5.96
CA ALA A 105 10.84 22.32 -5.20
C ALA A 105 10.19 23.39 -6.09
N GLU A 106 10.74 23.62 -7.29
CA GLU A 106 10.19 24.56 -8.26
C GLU A 106 8.74 24.21 -8.64
N ARG A 107 8.47 22.93 -8.90
CA ARG A 107 7.11 22.44 -9.23
C ARG A 107 6.13 22.65 -8.09
N VAL A 108 6.54 22.40 -6.84
CA VAL A 108 5.67 22.59 -5.67
C VAL A 108 5.33 24.06 -5.50
N VAL A 109 6.32 24.96 -5.56
CA VAL A 109 6.09 26.42 -5.48
C VAL A 109 5.15 26.90 -6.59
N ALA A 110 5.33 26.41 -7.82
CA ALA A 110 4.46 26.76 -8.93
C ALA A 110 3.02 26.23 -8.76
N THR A 111 2.83 25.11 -8.05
CA THR A 111 1.51 24.49 -7.83
C THR A 111 0.74 25.15 -6.68
N PHE A 112 1.44 25.66 -5.67
CA PHE A 112 0.88 26.31 -4.48
C PHE A 112 1.53 27.70 -4.28
N PRO A 113 1.13 28.72 -5.07
CA PRO A 113 1.71 30.05 -5.02
C PRO A 113 1.35 30.84 -3.75
#